data_AF-A0A401WZJ2-F1
#
_entry.id   AF-A0A401WZJ2-F1
#
_cell.length_a   1.000
_cell.length_b   1.000
_cell.length_c   1.000
_cell.angle_alpha   90.00
_cell.angle_beta   90.00
_cell.angle_gamma   90.00
#
_symmetry.space_group_name_H-M   'P 1'
#
loop_
_entity.id
_entity.type
_entity.pdbx_description
1 polymer ?
#
loop_
_entity_poly.entity_id
_entity_poly.type
_entity_poly.pdbx_seq_one_letter_code
_entity_poly.pdbx_strand_id
1 'polypeptide(L)'
;MRFSSFFAAAALAASASFIPVAHAEDAMGSPTATVTITARSADIGVGYTWGGGRLRYGGKTYKFSITGGTIAAVGYSKIEGKGTVYNLHRLSDFNGTYGAAHGEATLGQGLGGAVLENKNGVRIKIETISQGARLAGSAQGLTLTLEK
;
A
#
# COMPACT_ATOMS: atom_id res chain seq x y z
N MET A 1 19.53 -69.46 10.85
CA MET A 1 20.20 -68.74 11.96
C MET A 1 19.21 -67.71 12.49
N ARG A 2 18.81 -67.85 13.74
CA ARG A 2 17.96 -66.91 14.49
C ARG A 2 18.80 -65.67 14.84
N PHE A 3 18.21 -64.48 14.86
CA PHE A 3 18.42 -63.50 15.94
C PHE A 3 17.30 -62.46 15.95
N SER A 4 16.53 -62.48 17.03
CA SER A 4 15.56 -61.47 17.44
C SER A 4 16.27 -60.40 18.28
N SER A 5 15.87 -59.13 18.21
CA SER A 5 16.14 -58.06 19.21
C SER A 5 15.18 -56.90 18.92
N PHE A 6 14.05 -56.75 19.63
CA PHE A 6 13.84 -56.06 20.92
C PHE A 6 14.12 -54.54 20.93
N PHE A 7 12.99 -53.81 21.02
CA PHE A 7 12.72 -52.49 21.57
C PHE A 7 13.87 -51.62 22.12
N ALA A 8 13.93 -50.38 21.63
CA ALA A 8 14.32 -49.22 22.44
C ALA A 8 13.43 -48.02 22.08
N ALA A 9 12.61 -47.61 23.05
CA ALA A 9 11.82 -46.39 23.01
C ALA A 9 12.74 -45.17 23.15
N ALA A 10 12.59 -44.18 22.28
CA ALA A 10 13.14 -42.85 22.48
C ALA A 10 11.99 -41.84 22.39
N ALA A 11 11.58 -41.33 23.54
CA ALA A 11 10.63 -40.24 23.66
C ALA A 11 11.25 -38.97 23.06
N LEU A 12 10.77 -38.53 21.90
CA LEU A 12 11.10 -37.21 21.38
C LEU A 12 10.20 -36.18 22.08
N ALA A 13 10.80 -35.45 23.01
CA ALA A 13 10.21 -34.26 23.59
C ALA A 13 9.89 -33.25 22.47
N ALA A 14 8.61 -32.94 22.29
CA ALA A 14 8.16 -31.88 21.41
C ALA A 14 8.49 -30.52 22.05
N SER A 15 9.71 -30.04 21.84
CA SER A 15 10.04 -28.64 22.10
C SER A 15 9.35 -27.79 21.04
N ALA A 16 8.24 -27.15 21.41
CA ALA A 16 7.59 -26.13 20.59
C ALA A 16 8.52 -24.91 20.49
N SER A 17 9.45 -24.95 19.54
CA SER A 17 10.25 -23.80 19.17
C SER A 17 9.33 -22.75 18.59
N PHE A 18 9.12 -21.66 19.33
CA PHE A 18 8.53 -20.43 18.79
C PHE A 18 9.44 -19.94 17.67
N ILE A 19 9.06 -20.20 16.42
CA ILE A 19 9.69 -19.58 15.26
C ILE A 19 9.19 -18.13 15.24
N PRO A 20 10.05 -17.11 15.39
CA PRO A 20 9.62 -15.74 15.18
C PRO A 20 9.18 -15.63 13.72
N VAL A 21 7.93 -15.22 13.52
CA VAL A 21 7.40 -14.89 12.20
C VAL A 21 8.22 -13.71 11.70
N ALA A 22 9.22 -13.97 10.86
CA ALA A 22 9.95 -12.95 10.16
C ALA A 22 8.97 -12.27 9.20
N HIS A 23 8.51 -11.07 9.55
CA HIS A 23 7.81 -10.22 8.61
C HIS A 23 8.79 -9.90 7.49
N ALA A 24 8.49 -10.34 6.27
CA ALA A 24 9.26 -9.97 5.10
C ALA A 24 9.32 -8.44 5.02
N GLU A 25 10.51 -7.88 5.19
CA GLU A 25 10.71 -6.45 4.94
C GLU A 25 10.38 -6.18 3.48
N ASP A 26 9.47 -5.24 3.25
CA ASP A 26 9.18 -4.77 1.90
C ASP A 26 10.49 -4.28 1.27
N ALA A 27 10.75 -4.58 0.00
CA ALA A 27 11.98 -4.16 -0.68
C ALA A 27 12.14 -2.62 -0.76
N MET A 28 11.13 -1.87 -0.30
CA MET A 28 11.11 -0.42 -0.17
C MET A 28 11.73 0.10 1.15
N GLY A 29 12.17 -0.78 2.05
CA GLY A 29 12.72 -0.43 3.35
C GLY A 29 11.66 -0.33 4.45
N SER A 30 12.01 0.27 5.58
CA SER A 30 11.12 0.32 6.74
C SER A 30 9.93 1.29 6.54
N PRO A 31 8.70 0.88 6.89
CA PRO A 31 7.53 1.76 6.90
C PRO A 31 7.74 3.01 7.74
N THR A 32 7.38 4.16 7.21
CA THR A 32 7.55 5.46 7.88
C THR A 32 6.23 6.08 8.34
N ALA A 33 5.13 5.78 7.64
CA ALA A 33 3.78 6.24 7.98
C ALA A 33 2.72 5.31 7.38
N THR A 34 1.45 5.53 7.72
CA THR A 34 0.30 4.87 7.08
C THR A 34 -0.72 5.88 6.60
N VAL A 35 -1.49 5.52 5.57
CA VAL A 35 -2.55 6.37 5.01
C VAL A 35 -3.87 5.64 4.94
N THR A 36 -4.95 6.41 5.07
CA THR A 36 -6.29 6.01 4.62
C THR A 36 -6.77 7.02 3.60
N ILE A 37 -7.31 6.56 2.48
CA ILE A 37 -7.79 7.40 1.39
C ILE A 37 -9.25 7.13 1.07
N THR A 38 -9.98 8.18 0.71
CA THR A 38 -11.28 8.13 0.05
C THR A 38 -11.24 9.09 -1.12
N ALA A 39 -11.36 8.57 -2.33
CA ALA A 39 -11.35 9.36 -3.55
C ALA A 39 -12.54 9.02 -4.43
N ARG A 40 -12.98 10.01 -5.20
CA ARG A 40 -14.06 9.94 -6.17
C ARG A 40 -13.53 10.45 -7.49
N SER A 41 -14.01 9.89 -8.59
CA SER A 41 -13.73 10.42 -9.91
C SER A 41 -14.96 10.45 -10.79
N ALA A 42 -14.93 11.35 -11.77
CA ALA A 42 -15.91 11.41 -12.84
C ALA A 42 -15.18 11.60 -14.17
N ASP A 43 -15.57 10.84 -15.19
CA ASP A 43 -15.04 10.94 -16.55
C ASP A 43 -16.15 10.93 -17.61
N ILE A 44 -16.24 12.03 -18.36
CA ILE A 44 -17.13 12.22 -19.52
C ILE A 44 -16.33 12.71 -20.75
N GLY A 45 -15.03 12.39 -20.81
CA GLY A 45 -14.10 12.78 -21.87
C GLY A 45 -12.77 13.29 -21.30
N VAL A 46 -12.83 14.10 -20.25
CA VAL A 46 -11.68 14.49 -19.42
C VAL A 46 -11.99 14.12 -17.98
N GLY A 47 -11.34 13.08 -17.48
CA GLY A 47 -11.56 12.61 -16.12
C GLY A 47 -10.87 13.45 -15.05
N TYR A 48 -11.51 13.56 -13.89
CA TYR A 48 -10.95 14.25 -12.72
C TYR A 48 -11.23 13.48 -11.44
N THR A 49 -10.25 13.45 -10.52
CA THR A 49 -10.35 12.81 -9.20
C THR A 49 -10.30 13.86 -8.11
N TRP A 50 -11.14 13.69 -7.08
CA TRP A 50 -11.13 14.50 -5.87
C TRP A 50 -11.41 13.64 -4.65
N GLY A 51 -10.92 14.09 -3.49
CA GLY A 51 -11.18 13.41 -2.24
C GLY A 51 -10.21 13.83 -1.16
N GLY A 52 -9.94 12.92 -0.24
CA GLY A 52 -9.04 13.19 0.87
C GLY A 52 -8.70 11.95 1.65
N GLY A 53 -7.94 12.15 2.72
CA GLY A 53 -7.45 11.07 3.53
C GLY A 53 -6.84 11.54 4.83
N ARG A 54 -6.27 10.57 5.54
CA ARG A 54 -5.53 10.78 6.78
C ARG A 54 -4.17 10.10 6.66
N LEU A 55 -3.13 10.86 6.98
CA LEU A 55 -1.76 10.40 7.11
C LEU A 55 -1.45 10.26 8.59
N ARG A 56 -1.00 9.08 9.02
CA ARG A 56 -0.50 8.86 10.37
C ARG A 56 1.01 8.79 10.34
N TYR A 57 1.67 9.83 10.88
CA TYR A 57 3.11 10.02 10.86
C TYR A 57 3.59 10.51 12.23
N GLY A 58 4.64 9.89 12.78
CA GLY A 58 5.22 10.29 14.08
C GLY A 58 4.21 10.29 15.24
N GLY A 59 3.26 9.34 15.25
CA GLY A 59 2.21 9.24 16.27
C GLY A 59 1.06 10.26 16.13
N LYS A 60 1.13 11.19 15.18
CA LYS A 60 0.09 12.19 14.90
C LYS A 60 -0.69 11.82 13.64
N THR A 61 -1.90 12.35 13.53
CA THR A 61 -2.76 12.17 12.35
C THR A 61 -2.96 13.52 11.67
N TYR A 62 -2.72 13.56 10.36
CA TYR A 62 -2.83 14.74 9.51
C TYR A 62 -3.85 14.48 8.42
N LYS A 63 -4.77 15.43 8.20
CA LYS A 63 -5.70 15.34 7.07
C LYS A 63 -5.01 15.83 5.81
N PHE A 64 -5.43 15.30 4.67
CA PHE A 64 -4.99 15.78 3.37
C PHE A 64 -6.11 15.67 2.34
N SER A 65 -6.00 16.50 1.31
CA SER A 65 -6.86 16.48 0.13
C SER A 65 -6.16 15.76 -1.02
N ILE A 66 -6.97 15.18 -1.92
CA ILE A 66 -6.53 14.49 -3.14
C ILE A 66 -7.20 15.20 -4.32
N THR A 67 -6.43 15.55 -5.34
CA THR A 67 -6.91 16.16 -6.59
C THR A 67 -6.10 15.72 -7.81
N GLY A 68 -6.62 15.98 -9.01
CA GLY A 68 -5.94 15.68 -10.27
C GLY A 68 -6.22 14.28 -10.79
N GLY A 69 -5.66 13.91 -11.95
CA GLY A 69 -5.79 12.61 -12.60
C GLY A 69 -7.22 12.06 -12.75
N THR A 70 -7.36 10.88 -13.37
CA THR A 70 -8.62 10.13 -13.30
C THR A 70 -8.36 8.70 -12.89
N ILE A 71 -8.99 8.25 -11.82
CA ILE A 71 -8.91 6.83 -11.42
C ILE A 71 -9.91 5.96 -12.18
N ALA A 72 -10.86 6.55 -12.94
CA ALA A 72 -11.83 5.82 -13.76
C ALA A 72 -11.65 6.12 -15.25
N ALA A 73 -11.96 5.15 -16.12
CA ALA A 73 -11.87 5.32 -17.56
C ALA A 73 -13.12 5.98 -18.19
N VAL A 74 -14.31 5.71 -17.66
CA VAL A 74 -15.60 6.33 -18.06
C VAL A 74 -16.56 6.31 -16.87
N GLY A 75 -17.32 7.38 -16.68
CA GLY A 75 -18.39 7.46 -15.66
C GLY A 75 -17.88 7.88 -14.29
N TYR A 76 -18.67 7.57 -13.25
CA TYR A 76 -18.37 7.92 -11.87
C TYR A 76 -17.81 6.73 -11.09
N SER A 77 -16.78 6.96 -10.27
CA SER A 77 -16.24 5.94 -9.38
C SER A 77 -15.97 6.50 -7.97
N LYS A 78 -16.00 5.61 -6.98
CA LYS A 78 -15.56 5.89 -5.61
C LYS A 78 -14.61 4.77 -5.18
N ILE A 79 -13.50 5.15 -4.58
CA ILE A 79 -12.55 4.22 -3.97
C ILE A 79 -12.34 4.57 -2.51
N GLU A 80 -12.14 3.53 -1.72
CA GLU A 80 -11.62 3.63 -0.38
C GLU A 80 -10.42 2.70 -0.27
N GLY A 81 -9.36 3.15 0.38
CA GLY A 81 -8.13 2.37 0.44
C GLY A 81 -7.26 2.68 1.64
N LYS A 82 -6.33 1.77 1.88
CA LYS A 82 -5.28 1.88 2.89
C LYS A 82 -3.94 1.61 2.24
N GLY A 83 -2.91 2.26 2.76
CA GLY A 83 -1.56 2.07 2.27
C GLY A 83 -0.50 2.40 3.29
N THR A 84 0.69 1.92 3.01
CA THR A 84 1.89 2.17 3.81
C THR A 84 2.77 3.16 3.07
N VAL A 85 3.28 4.14 3.81
CA VAL A 85 4.17 5.20 3.31
C VAL A 85 5.59 4.87 3.70
N TYR A 86 6.49 5.00 2.73
CA TYR A 86 7.92 4.79 2.86
C TYR A 86 8.66 6.07 2.51
N ASN A 87 9.87 6.21 3.07
CA ASN A 87 10.79 7.31 2.77
C ASN A 87 10.24 8.71 3.10
N LEU A 88 9.39 8.82 4.14
CA LEU A 88 8.83 10.09 4.59
C LEU A 88 9.65 10.66 5.75
N HIS A 89 10.60 11.55 5.47
CA HIS A 89 11.48 12.11 6.50
C HIS A 89 10.92 13.37 7.17
N ARG A 90 10.22 14.22 6.41
CA ARG A 90 9.53 15.41 6.94
C ARG A 90 8.10 15.42 6.47
N LEU A 91 7.21 15.95 7.31
CA LEU A 91 5.79 16.04 7.00
C LEU A 91 5.53 16.80 5.68
N SER A 92 6.32 17.84 5.40
CA SER A 92 6.24 18.62 4.15
C SER A 92 6.56 17.80 2.89
N ASP A 93 7.39 16.77 3.00
CA ASP A 93 7.78 15.94 1.86
C ASP A 93 6.60 15.10 1.34
N PHE A 94 5.55 14.94 2.14
CA PHE A 94 4.30 14.27 1.74
C PHE A 94 3.54 15.05 0.67
N ASN A 95 3.61 16.38 0.68
CA ASN A 95 2.90 17.21 -0.28
C ASN A 95 3.50 17.03 -1.68
N GLY A 96 2.67 16.78 -2.68
CA GLY A 96 3.11 16.70 -4.06
C GLY A 96 2.23 15.83 -4.96
N THR A 97 2.60 15.77 -6.22
CA THR A 97 1.97 14.89 -7.22
C THR A 97 2.65 13.53 -7.20
N TYR A 98 1.84 12.49 -7.03
CA TYR A 98 2.24 11.09 -6.99
C TYR A 98 1.87 10.39 -8.30
N GLY A 99 2.83 9.74 -8.96
CA GLY A 99 2.62 8.88 -10.13
C GLY A 99 3.04 7.44 -9.86
N ALA A 100 2.82 6.50 -10.79
CA ALA A 100 3.35 5.13 -10.60
C ALA A 100 4.88 5.10 -10.60
N ALA A 101 5.47 4.44 -9.60
CA ALA A 101 6.92 4.40 -9.41
C ALA A 101 7.69 3.62 -10.50
N HIS A 102 7.06 2.63 -11.14
CA HIS A 102 7.73 1.72 -12.09
C HIS A 102 7.03 1.57 -13.44
N GLY A 103 6.22 2.55 -13.85
CA GLY A 103 5.49 2.49 -15.13
C GLY A 103 4.34 1.48 -15.17
N GLU A 104 4.24 0.57 -14.20
CA GLU A 104 3.15 -0.38 -14.05
C GLU A 104 2.61 -0.35 -12.61
N ALA A 105 1.35 0.04 -12.47
CA ALA A 105 0.57 -0.13 -11.26
C ALA A 105 -0.53 -1.15 -11.56
N THR A 106 -0.22 -2.44 -11.50
CA THR A 106 -1.24 -3.48 -11.68
C THR A 106 -2.10 -3.57 -10.43
N LEU A 107 -3.38 -3.24 -10.57
CA LEU A 107 -4.35 -3.30 -9.49
C LEU A 107 -5.35 -4.40 -9.78
N GLY A 108 -5.16 -5.50 -9.09
CA GLY A 108 -6.00 -6.69 -9.17
C GLY A 108 -5.23 -7.93 -9.58
N GLN A 109 -5.38 -8.98 -8.76
CA GLN A 109 -4.98 -10.38 -9.00
C GLN A 109 -3.47 -10.72 -9.00
N GLY A 110 -2.57 -9.82 -8.57
CA GLY A 110 -1.12 -10.08 -8.48
C GLY A 110 -0.45 -9.60 -7.20
N LEU A 111 0.71 -10.18 -6.87
CA LEU A 111 1.50 -10.07 -5.61
C LEU A 111 2.05 -8.67 -5.25
N GLY A 112 1.65 -7.59 -5.91
CA GLY A 112 2.13 -6.24 -5.63
C GLY A 112 1.03 -5.20 -5.81
N GLY A 113 0.59 -4.57 -4.73
CA GLY A 113 -0.29 -3.41 -4.81
C GLY A 113 0.37 -2.24 -5.53
N ALA A 114 -0.42 -1.25 -5.97
CA ALA A 114 0.12 -0.08 -6.67
C ALA A 114 1.08 0.70 -5.76
N VAL A 115 2.28 0.99 -6.27
CA VAL A 115 3.24 1.89 -5.62
C VAL A 115 3.21 3.24 -6.33
N LEU A 116 2.87 4.27 -5.57
CA LEU A 116 2.84 5.65 -6.02
C LEU A 116 4.03 6.41 -5.46
N GLU A 117 4.67 7.26 -6.23
CA GLU A 117 5.86 8.01 -5.83
C GLU A 117 5.74 9.49 -6.23
N ASN A 118 6.19 10.38 -5.34
CA ASN A 118 6.31 11.81 -5.62
C ASN A 118 7.76 12.24 -5.89
N LYS A 119 7.97 13.49 -6.31
CA LYS A 119 9.30 14.06 -6.60
C LYS A 119 10.26 14.10 -5.40
N ASN A 120 9.74 13.98 -4.18
CA ASN A 120 10.55 13.92 -2.96
C ASN A 120 11.00 12.48 -2.63
N GLY A 121 10.65 11.50 -3.48
CA GLY A 121 10.94 10.08 -3.26
C GLY A 121 10.05 9.42 -2.23
N VAL A 122 8.97 10.08 -1.77
CA VAL A 122 8.00 9.48 -0.86
C VAL A 122 7.17 8.47 -1.64
N ARG A 123 7.11 7.23 -1.14
CA ARG A 123 6.41 6.13 -1.79
C ARG A 123 5.21 5.67 -0.99
N ILE A 124 4.08 5.48 -1.64
CA ILE A 124 2.83 4.96 -1.04
C ILE A 124 2.53 3.63 -1.70
N LYS A 125 2.63 2.54 -0.94
CA LYS A 125 2.15 1.22 -1.36
C LYS A 125 0.69 1.08 -0.97
N ILE A 126 -0.19 0.96 -1.94
CA ILE A 126 -1.61 0.71 -1.71
C ILE A 126 -1.80 -0.78 -1.42
N GLU A 127 -2.25 -1.10 -0.20
CA GLU A 127 -2.41 -2.48 0.29
C GLU A 127 -3.83 -3.01 0.06
N THR A 128 -4.81 -2.13 0.11
CA THR A 128 -6.22 -2.48 -0.02
C THR A 128 -6.96 -1.37 -0.72
N ILE A 129 -7.82 -1.74 -1.65
CA ILE A 129 -8.82 -0.88 -2.27
C ILE A 129 -10.17 -1.58 -2.23
N SER A 130 -11.25 -0.81 -2.20
CA SER A 130 -12.61 -1.31 -2.36
C SER A 130 -12.75 -2.17 -3.63
N GLN A 131 -13.49 -3.28 -3.52
CA GLN A 131 -13.66 -4.27 -4.58
C GLN A 131 -14.22 -3.62 -5.87
N GLY A 132 -13.65 -3.95 -7.03
CA GLY A 132 -14.05 -3.39 -8.33
C GLY A 132 -13.37 -2.07 -8.73
N ALA A 133 -12.55 -1.48 -7.85
CA ALA A 133 -11.72 -0.34 -8.19
C ALA A 133 -10.49 -0.76 -9.03
N ARG A 134 -10.26 -0.10 -10.16
CA ARG A 134 -8.98 -0.12 -10.90
C ARG A 134 -8.43 1.30 -10.80
N LEU A 135 -7.20 1.54 -10.32
CA LEU A 135 -6.59 2.87 -10.47
C LEU A 135 -6.02 2.94 -11.90
N ALA A 136 -6.83 3.45 -12.83
CA ALA A 136 -6.34 3.77 -14.17
C ALA A 136 -5.45 5.04 -14.18
N GLY A 137 -5.46 5.81 -13.08
CA GLY A 137 -4.89 7.15 -12.98
C GLY A 137 -3.41 7.26 -12.66
N SER A 138 -2.67 6.14 -12.66
CA SER A 138 -1.23 6.16 -12.40
C SER A 138 -0.43 6.95 -13.44
N ALA A 139 -0.96 7.13 -14.65
CA ALA A 139 -0.32 7.88 -15.73
C ALA A 139 -0.47 9.41 -15.60
N GLN A 140 -1.60 9.90 -15.07
CA GLN A 140 -1.89 11.34 -14.97
C GLN A 140 -1.48 11.95 -13.63
N GLY A 141 -1.22 11.11 -12.62
CA GLY A 141 -0.77 11.51 -11.29
C GLY A 141 -1.87 12.10 -10.41
N LEU A 142 -1.73 11.91 -9.10
CA LEU A 142 -2.63 12.42 -8.08
C LEU A 142 -1.88 13.39 -7.16
N THR A 143 -2.38 14.59 -6.99
CA THR A 143 -1.80 15.59 -6.09
C THR A 143 -2.40 15.43 -4.70
N LEU A 144 -1.52 15.19 -3.72
CA LEU A 144 -1.87 15.09 -2.31
C LEU A 144 -1.35 16.32 -1.57
N THR A 145 -2.23 16.98 -0.82
CA THR A 145 -1.88 18.20 -0.07
C THR A 145 -2.42 18.14 1.34
N LEU A 146 -1.54 18.27 2.34
CA LEU A 146 -1.92 18.37 3.75
C LEU A 146 -2.82 19.57 4.01
N GLU A 147 -3.81 19.36 4.85
CA GLU A 147 -4.68 20.42 5.37
C GLU A 147 -3.98 21.14 6.53
N LYS A 148 -4.34 22.41 6.73
CA LYS A 148 -3.85 23.24 7.85
C LYS A 148 -4.51 22.86 9.17
#